data_AF-A0A150NMX8-F1
#
_entry.id   AF-A0A150NMX8-F1
#
_cell.length_a   1.000
_cell.length_b   1.000
_cell.length_c   1.000
_cell.angle_alpha   90.00
_cell.angle_beta   90.00
_cell.angle_gamma   90.00
#
_symmetry.space_group_name_H-M   'P 1'
#
loop_
_entity.id
_entity.type
_entity.pdbx_description
1 polymer ?
#
loop_
_entity_poly.entity_id
_entity_poly.type
_entity_poly.pdbx_seq_one_letter_code
_entity_poly.pdbx_strand_id
1 'polypeptide(L)'
;MKNKIQWYESDLKILNTILFSFPIEHLHLITEKILQRLEVYKNYQHLYDLRMAILLNLSTIYLYHQDKNMCQQICYTLLEDAKNKKSYDMLAICYVRIGICRDDAKLIQKGFSLLELTDETSILAFLKKEVEIYYQPKEI
;
A
#
# COMPACT_ATOMS: atom_id res chain seq x y z
N MET A 1 -19.69 -29.29 -4.27
CA MET A 1 -18.44 -28.61 -4.66
C MET A 1 -18.74 -27.13 -4.86
N LYS A 2 -18.18 -26.21 -4.06
CA LYS A 2 -18.27 -24.78 -4.36
C LYS A 2 -17.36 -24.50 -5.56
N ASN A 3 -17.90 -24.04 -6.67
CA ASN A 3 -17.11 -23.49 -7.78
C ASN A 3 -16.32 -22.29 -7.24
N LYS A 4 -15.05 -22.51 -6.88
CA LYS A 4 -14.16 -21.43 -6.46
C LYS A 4 -13.73 -20.73 -7.74
N ILE A 5 -14.38 -19.61 -8.08
CA ILE A 5 -13.96 -18.75 -9.19
C ILE A 5 -12.48 -18.42 -8.96
N GLN A 6 -11.63 -18.89 -9.85
CA GLN A 6 -10.19 -18.68 -9.78
C GLN A 6 -9.83 -17.42 -10.56
N TRP A 7 -9.22 -16.45 -9.90
CA TRP A 7 -8.74 -15.23 -10.55
C TRP A 7 -7.33 -15.43 -11.10
N TYR A 8 -7.14 -15.04 -12.35
CA TYR A 8 -5.91 -15.07 -13.10
C TYR A 8 -5.23 -13.69 -13.09
N GLU A 9 -4.03 -13.62 -13.68
CA GLU A 9 -3.29 -12.36 -13.85
C GLU A 9 -4.14 -11.26 -14.52
N SER A 10 -4.92 -11.61 -15.55
CA SER A 10 -5.81 -10.67 -16.25
C SER A 10 -6.85 -10.05 -15.32
N ASP A 11 -7.41 -10.84 -14.40
CA ASP A 11 -8.40 -10.36 -13.44
C ASP A 11 -7.75 -9.37 -12.47
N LEU A 12 -6.53 -9.66 -11.99
CA LEU A 12 -5.78 -8.75 -11.12
C LEU A 12 -5.42 -7.44 -11.84
N LYS A 13 -5.07 -7.48 -13.13
CA LYS A 13 -4.82 -6.26 -13.93
C LYS A 13 -6.07 -5.40 -14.04
N ILE A 14 -7.21 -6.02 -14.39
CA ILE A 14 -8.50 -5.30 -14.50
C ILE A 14 -8.85 -4.69 -13.14
N LEU A 15 -8.79 -5.48 -12.07
CA LEU A 15 -9.07 -5.01 -10.71
C LEU A 15 -8.18 -3.84 -10.31
N ASN A 16 -6.87 -3.92 -10.59
CA ASN A 16 -5.95 -2.82 -10.30
C ASN A 16 -6.35 -1.51 -11.01
N THR A 17 -6.86 -1.59 -12.24
CA THR A 17 -7.32 -0.42 -13.00
C THR A 17 -8.59 0.22 -12.42
N ILE A 18 -9.51 -0.58 -11.89
CA ILE A 18 -10.82 -0.10 -11.42
C ILE A 18 -10.92 -0.01 -9.89
N LEU A 19 -9.83 -0.23 -9.16
CA LEU A 19 -9.85 -0.43 -7.71
C LEU A 19 -10.45 0.76 -6.96
N PHE A 20 -10.11 1.98 -7.38
CA PHE A 20 -10.62 3.24 -6.80
C PHE A 20 -12.10 3.51 -7.08
N SER A 21 -12.72 2.75 -7.99
CA SER A 21 -14.15 2.88 -8.30
C SER A 21 -15.06 2.05 -7.38
N PHE A 22 -14.48 1.16 -6.55
CA PHE A 22 -15.27 0.34 -5.63
C PHE A 22 -15.65 1.11 -4.36
N PRO A 23 -16.90 1.00 -3.88
CA PRO A 23 -17.27 1.46 -2.56
C PRO A 23 -16.45 0.77 -1.45
N ILE A 24 -16.01 1.52 -0.45
CA ILE A 24 -15.16 1.01 0.64
C ILE A 24 -15.80 -0.18 1.40
N GLU A 25 -17.12 -0.17 1.53
CA GLU A 25 -17.92 -1.24 2.16
C GLU A 25 -17.78 -2.60 1.48
N HIS A 26 -17.49 -2.62 0.18
CA HIS A 26 -17.26 -3.86 -0.58
C HIS A 26 -15.77 -4.16 -0.78
N LEU A 27 -14.91 -3.17 -0.57
CA LEU A 27 -13.48 -3.28 -0.85
C LEU A 27 -12.82 -4.34 0.02
N HIS A 28 -13.20 -4.50 1.29
CA HIS A 28 -12.63 -5.53 2.17
C HIS A 28 -12.74 -6.95 1.63
N LEU A 29 -13.91 -7.31 1.09
CA LEU A 29 -14.13 -8.65 0.51
C LEU A 29 -13.29 -8.85 -0.76
N ILE A 30 -13.10 -7.78 -1.53
CA ILE A 30 -12.27 -7.80 -2.74
C ILE A 30 -10.79 -7.91 -2.34
N THR A 31 -10.33 -7.11 -1.38
CA THR A 31 -8.97 -7.10 -0.85
C THR A 31 -8.55 -8.48 -0.33
N GLU A 32 -9.40 -9.15 0.45
CA GLU A 32 -9.08 -10.50 0.95
C GLU A 32 -8.79 -11.46 -0.21
N LYS A 33 -9.64 -11.43 -1.24
CA LYS A 33 -9.45 -12.26 -2.44
C LYS A 33 -8.20 -11.86 -3.22
N ILE A 34 -7.93 -10.57 -3.39
CA ILE A 34 -6.71 -10.07 -4.04
C ILE A 34 -5.48 -10.60 -3.30
N LEU A 35 -5.41 -10.41 -1.98
CA LEU A 35 -4.25 -10.83 -1.18
C LEU A 35 -4.02 -12.34 -1.26
N GLN A 36 -5.09 -13.16 -1.19
CA GLN A 36 -4.99 -14.61 -1.39
C GLN A 36 -4.39 -14.98 -2.75
N ARG A 37 -4.72 -14.25 -3.82
CA ARG A 37 -4.18 -14.49 -5.16
C ARG A 37 -2.75 -14.00 -5.31
N LEU A 38 -2.43 -12.82 -4.76
CA LEU A 38 -1.07 -12.30 -4.75
C LEU A 38 -0.10 -13.23 -4.02
N GLU A 39 -0.57 -13.95 -3.00
CA GLU A 39 0.23 -14.96 -2.29
C GLU A 39 0.54 -16.17 -3.17
N VAL A 40 -0.43 -16.66 -3.95
CA VAL A 40 -0.21 -17.75 -4.93
C VAL A 40 0.83 -17.33 -5.98
N TYR A 41 0.84 -16.05 -6.36
CA TYR A 41 1.72 -15.50 -7.39
C TYR A 41 3.04 -14.91 -6.86
N LYS A 42 3.33 -14.97 -5.56
CA LYS A 42 4.47 -14.25 -4.95
C LYS A 42 5.85 -14.58 -5.54
N ASN A 43 6.01 -15.79 -6.09
CA ASN A 43 7.27 -16.25 -6.67
C ASN A 43 7.38 -16.01 -8.19
N TYR A 44 6.34 -15.47 -8.82
CA TYR A 44 6.30 -15.21 -10.26
C TYR A 44 6.92 -13.84 -10.53
N GLN A 45 8.17 -13.81 -10.98
CA GLN A 45 8.96 -12.58 -11.10
C GLN A 45 8.31 -11.53 -12.01
N HIS A 46 7.65 -11.96 -13.10
CA HIS A 46 6.98 -11.04 -14.04
C HIS A 46 5.73 -10.37 -13.45
N LEU A 47 5.21 -10.86 -12.32
CA LEU A 47 4.05 -10.32 -11.61
C LEU A 47 4.42 -9.39 -10.47
N TYR A 48 5.71 -9.21 -10.20
CA TYR A 48 6.16 -8.46 -9.06
C TYR A 48 5.69 -7.00 -9.11
N ASP A 49 5.82 -6.34 -10.25
CA ASP A 49 5.41 -4.93 -10.40
C ASP A 49 3.89 -4.77 -10.26
N LEU A 50 3.12 -5.73 -10.77
CA LEU A 50 1.66 -5.76 -10.59
C LEU A 50 1.30 -5.92 -9.11
N ARG A 51 1.99 -6.79 -8.38
CA ARG A 51 1.80 -6.98 -6.93
C ARG A 51 2.08 -5.68 -6.17
N MET A 52 3.22 -5.04 -6.44
CA MET A 52 3.58 -3.76 -5.82
C MET A 52 2.51 -2.69 -6.08
N ALA A 53 2.09 -2.53 -7.34
CA ALA A 53 1.09 -1.55 -7.74
C ALA A 53 -0.26 -1.79 -7.04
N ILE A 54 -0.71 -3.04 -6.96
CA ILE A 54 -1.97 -3.38 -6.27
C ILE A 54 -1.89 -3.06 -4.78
N LEU A 55 -0.81 -3.45 -4.10
CA LEU A 55 -0.64 -3.17 -2.67
C LEU A 55 -0.52 -1.66 -2.40
N LEU A 56 0.18 -0.92 -3.27
CA LEU A 56 0.24 0.54 -3.18
C LEU A 56 -1.15 1.17 -3.35
N ASN A 57 -1.91 0.75 -4.35
CA ASN A 57 -3.25 1.26 -4.59
C ASN A 57 -4.20 0.94 -3.43
N LEU A 58 -4.19 -0.30 -2.93
CA LEU A 58 -4.97 -0.70 -1.76
C LEU A 58 -4.62 0.13 -0.52
N SER A 59 -3.34 0.27 -0.18
CA SER A 59 -2.93 1.07 0.99
C SER A 59 -3.35 2.54 0.85
N THR A 60 -3.32 3.09 -0.37
CA THR A 60 -3.80 4.45 -0.65
C THR A 60 -5.30 4.57 -0.35
N ILE A 61 -6.10 3.65 -0.88
CA ILE A 61 -7.56 3.69 -0.70
C ILE A 61 -7.92 3.57 0.79
N TYR A 62 -7.34 2.61 1.49
CA TYR A 62 -7.62 2.44 2.92
C TYR A 62 -7.16 3.62 3.77
N LEU A 63 -6.01 4.23 3.46
CA LEU A 63 -5.58 5.47 4.12
C LEU A 63 -6.60 6.60 3.90
N TYR A 64 -7.06 6.78 2.67
CA TYR A 64 -7.96 7.89 2.31
C TYR A 64 -9.34 7.75 2.93
N HIS A 65 -9.80 6.51 3.12
CA HIS A 65 -11.01 6.19 3.87
C HIS A 65 -10.78 6.07 5.39
N GLN A 66 -9.60 6.45 5.89
CA GLN A 66 -9.21 6.42 7.30
C GLN A 66 -9.26 5.04 7.97
N ASP A 67 -9.29 3.97 7.19
CA ASP A 67 -9.07 2.62 7.71
C ASP A 67 -7.57 2.38 7.90
N LYS A 68 -7.06 2.97 8.98
CA LYS A 68 -5.65 2.88 9.39
C LYS A 68 -5.21 1.44 9.62
N ASN A 69 -6.11 0.55 10.06
CA ASN A 69 -5.77 -0.84 10.35
C ASN A 69 -5.46 -1.62 9.06
N MET A 70 -6.34 -1.56 8.07
CA MET A 70 -6.09 -2.23 6.78
C MET A 70 -4.95 -1.57 6.01
N CYS A 71 -4.87 -0.24 6.01
CA CYS A 71 -3.74 0.48 5.41
C CYS A 71 -2.40 -0.03 5.99
N GLN A 72 -2.31 -0.11 7.32
CA GLN A 72 -1.11 -0.58 7.99
C GLN A 72 -0.74 -2.02 7.60
N GLN A 73 -1.71 -2.95 7.61
CA GLN A 73 -1.45 -4.35 7.26
C GLN A 73 -0.88 -4.46 5.83
N ILE A 74 -1.49 -3.76 4.88
CA ILE A 74 -1.07 -3.76 3.48
C ILE A 74 0.31 -3.10 3.32
N CYS A 75 0.57 -2.00 4.03
CA CYS A 75 1.88 -1.37 4.02
C CYS A 75 2.98 -2.27 4.60
N TYR A 76 2.71 -3.13 5.58
CA TYR A 76 3.71 -4.09 6.06
C TYR A 76 4.05 -5.13 4.99
N THR A 77 3.05 -5.67 4.28
CA THR A 77 3.28 -6.58 3.16
C THR A 77 4.09 -5.89 2.05
N LEU A 78 3.70 -4.66 1.66
CA LEU A 78 4.41 -3.88 0.65
C LEU A 78 5.84 -3.53 1.09
N LEU A 79 6.06 -3.27 2.38
CA LEU A 79 7.39 -2.98 2.94
C LEU A 79 8.33 -4.17 2.80
N GLU A 80 7.86 -5.40 3.04
CA GLU A 80 8.67 -6.61 2.83
C GLU A 80 9.05 -6.79 1.36
N ASP A 81 8.08 -6.61 0.47
CA ASP A 81 8.33 -6.66 -0.97
C ASP A 81 9.35 -5.58 -1.37
N ALA A 82 9.14 -4.32 -0.99
CA ALA A 82 10.03 -3.21 -1.30
C ALA A 82 11.47 -3.43 -0.81
N LYS A 83 11.66 -4.05 0.37
CA LYS A 83 12.99 -4.43 0.86
C LYS A 83 13.66 -5.45 -0.06
N ASN A 84 12.92 -6.45 -0.51
CA ASN A 84 13.45 -7.51 -1.37
C ASN A 84 13.92 -6.98 -2.73
N LYS A 85 13.24 -5.96 -3.28
CA LYS A 85 13.67 -5.30 -4.53
C LYS A 85 14.58 -4.10 -4.34
N LYS A 86 14.80 -3.65 -3.10
CA LYS A 86 15.53 -2.41 -2.79
C LYS A 86 14.85 -1.17 -3.43
N SER A 87 13.52 -1.14 -3.43
CA SER A 87 12.71 -0.02 -3.93
C SER A 87 12.61 1.05 -2.85
N TYR A 88 13.56 1.98 -2.81
CA TYR A 88 13.68 2.97 -1.74
C TYR A 88 12.50 3.96 -1.67
N ASP A 89 11.95 4.32 -2.82
CA ASP A 89 10.70 5.07 -2.97
C ASP A 89 9.52 4.39 -2.26
N MET A 90 9.32 3.09 -2.51
CA MET A 90 8.25 2.30 -1.88
C MET A 90 8.49 2.08 -0.39
N LEU A 91 9.75 1.89 0.02
CA LEU A 91 10.11 1.84 1.44
C LEU A 91 9.70 3.12 2.16
N ALA A 92 9.97 4.27 1.55
CA ALA A 92 9.61 5.56 2.11
C ALA A 92 8.10 5.72 2.24
N ILE A 93 7.34 5.42 1.18
CA ILE A 93 5.87 5.44 1.21
C ILE A 93 5.33 4.56 2.35
N CYS A 94 5.83 3.33 2.48
CA CYS A 94 5.43 2.44 3.56
C CYS A 94 5.76 3.01 4.94
N TYR A 95 6.96 3.57 5.15
CA TYR A 95 7.33 4.15 6.43
C TYR A 95 6.45 5.33 6.81
N VAL A 96 6.19 6.26 5.87
CA VAL A 96 5.29 7.38 6.12
C VAL A 96 3.89 6.89 6.48
N ARG A 97 3.29 6.01 5.67
CA ARG A 97 1.91 5.55 5.88
C ARG A 97 1.75 4.70 7.15
N ILE A 98 2.72 3.83 7.46
CA ILE A 98 2.73 3.11 8.74
C ILE A 98 2.86 4.10 9.90
N GLY A 99 3.68 5.14 9.76
CA GLY A 99 3.83 6.18 10.75
C GLY A 99 2.54 6.96 10.98
N ILE A 100 1.81 7.30 9.91
CA ILE A 100 0.47 7.91 9.99
C ILE A 100 -0.51 6.99 10.73
N CYS A 101 -0.51 5.69 10.40
CA CYS A 101 -1.44 4.73 11.02
C CYS A 101 -1.14 4.45 12.49
N ARG A 102 0.11 4.65 12.93
CA ARG A 102 0.59 4.36 14.30
C ARG A 102 0.78 5.61 15.16
N ASP A 103 0.51 6.79 14.61
CA ASP A 103 0.86 8.08 15.19
C ASP A 103 2.37 8.17 15.57
N ASP A 104 3.25 7.66 14.69
CA ASP A 104 4.71 7.57 14.88
C ASP A 104 5.47 8.54 13.95
N ALA A 105 5.72 9.74 14.48
CA ALA A 105 6.48 10.79 13.79
C ALA A 105 7.91 10.36 13.38
N LYS A 106 8.56 9.46 14.15
CA LYS A 106 9.92 9.01 13.81
C LYS A 106 9.90 8.16 12.54
N LEU A 107 8.86 7.35 12.37
CA LEU A 107 8.70 6.54 11.16
C LEU A 107 8.35 7.41 9.94
N ILE A 108 7.53 8.45 10.12
CA ILE A 108 7.27 9.45 9.07
C ILE A 108 8.57 10.13 8.64
N GLN A 109 9.35 10.63 9.60
CA GLN A 109 10.61 11.30 9.31
C GLN A 109 11.61 10.38 8.61
N LYS A 110 11.65 9.10 9.00
CA LYS A 110 12.48 8.09 8.32
C LYS A 110 12.11 7.96 6.84
N GLY A 111 10.82 7.97 6.50
CA GLY A 111 10.37 7.95 5.12
C GLY A 111 10.76 9.21 4.34
N PHE A 112 10.58 10.39 4.94
CA PHE A 112 11.01 11.65 4.33
C PHE A 112 12.51 11.71 4.05
N SER A 113 13.34 11.36 5.04
CA SER A 113 14.79 11.35 4.85
C SER A 113 15.25 10.39 3.76
N LEU A 114 14.55 9.27 3.55
CA LEU A 114 14.88 8.36 2.45
C LEU A 114 14.64 9.01 1.08
N LEU A 115 13.51 9.71 0.91
CA LEU A 115 13.19 10.41 -0.34
C LEU A 115 14.09 11.62 -0.59
N GLU A 116 14.49 12.32 0.46
CA GLU A 116 15.47 13.41 0.37
C GLU A 116 16.84 12.89 -0.08
N LEU A 117 17.29 11.75 0.45
CA LEU A 117 18.58 11.15 0.07
C LEU A 117 18.59 10.56 -1.34
N THR A 118 17.42 10.27 -1.92
CA THR A 118 17.28 9.73 -3.28
C THR A 118 16.73 10.75 -4.28
N ASP A 119 16.64 12.02 -3.91
CA ASP A 119 16.14 13.13 -4.74
C ASP A 119 14.70 12.93 -5.29
N GLU A 120 13.87 12.15 -4.60
CA GLU A 120 12.48 11.83 -4.99
C GLU A 120 11.49 12.93 -4.55
N THR A 121 11.73 14.14 -5.06
CA THR A 121 11.05 15.38 -4.62
C THR A 121 9.53 15.37 -4.84
N SER A 122 9.05 14.74 -5.91
CA SER A 122 7.62 14.64 -6.23
C SER A 122 6.88 13.75 -5.24
N ILE A 123 7.45 12.59 -4.90
CA ILE A 123 6.92 11.66 -3.91
C ILE A 123 6.96 12.31 -2.52
N LEU A 124 8.06 13.01 -2.19
CA LEU A 124 8.18 13.72 -0.92
C LEU A 124 7.07 14.77 -0.74
N ALA A 125 6.82 15.58 -1.78
CA ALA A 125 5.77 16.59 -1.75
C ALA A 125 4.38 15.97 -1.61
N PHE A 126 4.14 14.83 -2.27
CA PHE A 126 2.88 14.08 -2.14
C PHE A 126 2.69 13.52 -0.72
N LEU A 127 3.71 12.86 -0.16
CA LEU A 127 3.63 12.27 1.18
C LEU A 127 3.53 13.33 2.29
N LYS A 128 4.14 14.51 2.12
CA LYS A 128 3.94 15.64 3.05
C LYS A 128 2.46 16.04 3.13
N LYS A 129 1.77 16.11 1.98
CA LYS A 129 0.31 16.35 1.96
C LYS A 129 -0.48 15.22 2.60
N GLU A 130 -0.11 13.96 2.38
CA GLU A 130 -0.76 12.83 3.08
C GLU A 130 -0.62 12.95 4.60
N VAL A 131 0.57 13.31 5.10
CA VAL A 131 0.79 13.54 6.54
C VAL A 131 -0.06 14.70 7.05
N GLU A 132 -0.07 15.84 6.35
CA GLU A 132 -0.89 17.01 6.72
C GLU A 132 -2.39 16.67 6.85
N ILE A 133 -2.90 15.80 5.98
CA ILE A 133 -4.33 15.45 5.95
C ILE A 133 -4.67 14.36 6.97
N TYR A 134 -3.82 13.34 7.13
CA TYR A 134 -4.19 12.09 7.82
C TYR A 134 -3.45 11.84 9.14
N TYR A 135 -2.40 12.59 9.46
CA TYR A 135 -1.68 12.47 10.74
C TYR A 135 -2.33 13.34 11.82
N GLN A 136 -2.89 12.68 12.83
CA GLN A 136 -3.46 13.33 14.01
C GLN A 136 -2.62 12.93 15.23
N PRO A 137 -1.63 13.75 15.63
CA PRO A 137 -0.82 13.41 16.80
C PRO A 137 -1.73 13.30 18.03
N LYS A 138 -1.56 12.23 18.82
CA LYS A 138 -2.22 12.14 20.12
C LYS A 138 -1.68 13.25 21.01
N GLU A 139 -2.56 14.10 21.53
CA GLU A 139 -2.22 14.98 22.65
C GLU A 139 -1.84 14.09 23.84
N ILE A 140 -0.71 14.40 24.47
CA ILE A 140 -0.17 13.71 25.65
C ILE A 140 -0.84 14.25 26.90
#